data_AF-A0A7Y9RQC1-F1
#
_entry.id   AF-A0A7Y9RQC1-F1
#
_cell.length_a   1.000
_cell.length_b   1.000
_cell.length_c   1.000
_cell.angle_alpha   90.00
_cell.angle_beta   90.00
_cell.angle_gamma   90.00
#
_symmetry.space_group_name_H-M   'P 1'
#
loop_
_entity.id
_entity.type
_entity.pdbx_description
1 polymer ?
#
loop_
_entity_poly.entity_id
_entity_poly.type
_entity_poly.pdbx_seq_one_letter_code
_entity_poly.pdbx_strand_id
1 'polypeptide(L)' 'PMDTVAAYAISAFIVGFGIGIFIAGLNSGAPALWACVALIPVLIGLLSAFGPK' A
#
# COMPACT_ATOMS: atom_id res chain seq x y z
N PRO A 1 3.87 9.17 -21.64
CA PRO A 1 2.46 8.81 -21.34
C PRO A 1 2.30 7.37 -20.82
N MET A 2 3.10 6.43 -21.34
CA MET A 2 3.15 5.03 -20.86
C MET A 2 3.77 4.92 -19.46
N ASP A 3 4.71 5.81 -19.16
CA ASP A 3 5.51 5.81 -17.92
C ASP A 3 4.67 6.20 -16.70
N THR A 4 3.74 7.15 -16.88
CA THR A 4 2.81 7.56 -15.84
C THR A 4 1.79 6.48 -15.51
N VAL A 5 1.31 5.76 -16.52
CA VAL A 5 0.38 4.63 -16.34
C VAL A 5 1.06 3.49 -15.60
N ALA A 6 2.32 3.17 -15.96
CA ALA A 6 3.11 2.18 -15.25
C ALA A 6 3.35 2.59 -13.79
N ALA A 7 3.70 3.86 -13.52
CA ALA A 7 3.88 4.36 -12.16
C ALA A 7 2.59 4.26 -11.32
N TYR A 8 1.44 4.59 -11.89
CA TYR A 8 0.14 4.42 -11.21
C TYR A 8 -0.21 2.96 -10.94
N ALA A 9 0.08 2.06 -11.90
CA ALA A 9 -0.16 0.63 -11.71
C ALA A 9 0.70 0.05 -10.59
N ILE A 10 1.98 0.43 -10.53
CA ILE A 10 2.91 0.03 -9.46
C ILE A 10 2.44 0.58 -8.11
N SER A 11 2.06 1.85 -8.04
CA SER A 11 1.50 2.47 -6.84
C SER A 11 0.25 1.73 -6.34
N ALA A 12 -0.71 1.45 -7.24
CA ALA A 12 -1.94 0.74 -6.90
C ALA A 12 -1.66 -0.68 -6.38
N PHE A 13 -0.67 -1.36 -6.95
CA PHE A 13 -0.21 -2.66 -6.46
C PHE A 13 0.35 -2.57 -5.03
N ILE A 14 1.18 -1.57 -4.74
CA ILE A 14 1.76 -1.38 -3.40
C ILE A 14 0.66 -1.07 -2.37
N VAL A 15 -0.30 -0.22 -2.70
CA VAL A 15 -1.46 0.06 -1.83
C VAL A 15 -2.28 -1.20 -1.60
N GLY A 16 -2.59 -1.95 -2.66
CA GLY A 16 -3.33 -3.21 -2.57
C GLY A 16 -2.61 -4.25 -1.72
N PHE A 17 -1.28 -4.33 -1.82
CA PHE A 17 -0.46 -5.20 -0.98
C PHE A 17 -0.55 -4.83 0.50
N GLY A 18 -0.50 -3.54 0.84
CA GLY A 18 -0.69 -3.06 2.21
C GLY A 18 -2.08 -3.42 2.78
N ILE A 19 -3.13 -3.23 1.98
CA ILE A 19 -4.49 -3.65 2.36
C ILE A 19 -4.56 -5.17 2.56
N GLY A 20 -3.92 -5.95 1.70
CA GLY A 20 -3.84 -7.42 1.83
C GLY A 20 -3.16 -7.86 3.13
N ILE A 21 -2.06 -7.22 3.52
CA ILE A 21 -1.39 -7.44 4.80
C ILE A 21 -2.34 -7.15 5.97
N PHE A 22 -3.09 -6.05 5.91
CA PHE A 22 -4.03 -5.71 6.95
C PHE A 22 -5.12 -6.78 7.10
N ILE A 23 -5.74 -7.18 5.99
CA ILE A 23 -6.79 -8.21 5.98
C ILE A 23 -6.27 -9.55 6.53
N ALA A 24 -5.07 -9.97 6.12
CA ALA A 24 -4.44 -11.18 6.66
C ALA A 24 -4.19 -11.06 8.17
N GLY A 25 -3.80 -9.88 8.64
CA GLY A 25 -3.55 -9.57 10.04
C GLY A 25 -4.78 -9.45 10.94
N LEU A 26 -5.96 -9.17 10.37
CA LEU A 26 -7.22 -9.06 11.14
C LEU A 26 -7.62 -10.36 11.84
N ASN A 27 -7.22 -11.51 11.28
CA ASN A 27 -7.47 -12.83 11.87
C ASN A 27 -6.41 -13.25 12.89
N SER A 28 -5.43 -12.39 13.19
CA SER A 28 -4.40 -12.65 14.18
C SER A 28 -4.81 -12.15 15.58
N GLY A 29 -4.09 -12.61 16.62
CA GLY A 29 -4.27 -12.13 18.00
C GLY A 29 -3.83 -10.67 18.24
N ALA A 30 -3.30 -9.97 17.24
CA ALA A 30 -2.80 -8.61 17.39
C ALA A 30 -3.12 -7.71 16.17
N PRO A 31 -4.41 -7.45 15.87
CA PRO A 31 -4.84 -6.72 14.67
C PRO A 31 -4.32 -5.28 14.60
N ALA A 32 -4.11 -4.62 15.75
CA ALA A 32 -3.55 -3.26 15.80
C ALA A 32 -2.09 -3.20 15.29
N LEU A 33 -1.28 -4.22 15.56
CA LEU A 33 0.10 -4.28 15.05
C LEU A 33 0.11 -4.41 13.53
N TRP A 34 -0.78 -5.22 12.97
CA TRP A 34 -0.90 -5.38 11.52
C TRP A 34 -1.40 -4.11 10.82
N ALA A 35 -2.23 -3.30 11.48
CA ALA A 35 -2.59 -1.97 10.98
C ALA A 35 -1.34 -1.07 10.81
N CYS A 36 -0.43 -1.08 11.80
CA CYS A 36 0.82 -0.33 11.72
C CYS A 36 1.74 -0.86 10.61
N VAL A 37 1.82 -2.18 10.43
CA VAL A 37 2.64 -2.80 9.37
C VAL A 37 2.07 -2.50 7.98
N ALA A 38 0.75 -2.54 7.83
CA ALA A 38 0.04 -2.24 6.58
C ALA A 38 0.10 -0.76 6.19
N LEU A 39 0.22 0.13 7.17
CA LEU A 39 0.33 1.58 6.93
C LEU A 39 1.54 1.96 6.09
N ILE A 40 2.68 1.26 6.28
CA ILE A 40 3.94 1.55 5.58
C ILE A 40 3.78 1.40 4.04
N PRO A 41 3.39 0.23 3.50
CA PRO A 41 3.18 0.09 2.07
C PRO A 41 2.05 0.97 1.55
N VAL A 42 0.95 1.18 2.29
CA VAL A 42 -0.12 2.09 1.85
C VAL A 42 0.39 3.52 1.67
N LEU A 43 1.17 4.03 2.62
CA LEU A 43 1.80 5.36 2.53
C LEU A 43 2.78 5.44 1.36
N ILE A 44 3.62 4.42 1.15
CA ILE A 44 4.57 4.37 0.04
C ILE A 44 3.84 4.40 -1.31
N GLY A 45 2.80 3.58 -1.46
CA GLY A 45 1.99 3.55 -2.68
C GLY A 45 1.33 4.91 -2.93
N LEU A 46 0.74 5.53 -1.91
CA LEU A 46 0.10 6.84 -2.03
C LEU A 46 1.12 7.93 -2.41
N LEU A 47 2.25 7.99 -1.72
CA LEU A 47 3.34 8.93 -2.02
C LEU A 47 3.93 8.69 -3.41
N SER A 48 3.98 7.44 -3.89
CA SER A 48 4.46 7.13 -5.23
C SER A 48 3.49 7.57 -6.34
N ALA A 49 2.19 7.66 -6.08
CA ALA A 49 1.20 8.14 -7.06
C ALA A 49 1.06 9.68 -7.06
N PHE A 50 1.20 10.29 -5.88
CA PHE A 50 0.92 11.73 -5.67
C PHE A 50 2.16 12.56 -5.34
N GLY A 51 3.34 11.94 -5.25
CA GLY A 51 4.61 12.62 -5.01
C GLY A 51 4.96 13.62 -6.13
N PRO A 52 5.84 14.59 -5.82
CA PRO A 52 6.32 15.55 -6.81
C PRO A 52 6.92 14.81 -8.00
N LYS A 53 6.50 15.21 -9.20
CA LYS A 53 6.96 14.68 -10.48
C LYS A 53 8.22 15.41 -10.95
#